data_AF-A0A2W1G3U2-F1
#
_entry.id   AF-A0A2W1G3U2-F1
#
_cell.length_a   1.000
_cell.length_b   1.000
_cell.length_c   1.000
_cell.angle_alpha   90.00
_cell.angle_beta   90.00
_cell.angle_gamma   90.00
#
_symmetry.space_group_name_H-M   'P 1'
#
loop_
_entity.id
_entity.type
_entity.pdbx_description
1 polymer ?
#
loop_
_entity_poly.entity_id
_entity_poly.type
_entity_poly.pdbx_seq_one_letter_code
_entity_poly.pdbx_strand_id
1 'polypeptide(L)'
;MRFLCFLVGLIGLAGTGIGAPTESHSVNVRDLDAQGIDVHNIDSNGISANDLPLPIPVANIYVCAEQTSTGCKLINAHNLCLPFGSDFAYKSNYVRQAKGTYCVYYTKTGCMDGDVYFRYTSFPKLEAEFTGWGVKTLAGIFCAGTGQTLDVPGDEAHAVASRDTGLLSVSASDSEEAKLDSVDALGKVPGDTTICHGLNFTYCNDNRINAIQQCANFDSIDIGPASLIQYPGAYCKWYSDFGCNDKTLVGAIDSMHSAVAIADLREYTNQFFSVKCEAHAW
;
A
#
# COMPACT_ATOMS: atom_id res chain seq x y z
N MET A 1 -35.24 -4.57 1.59
CA MET A 1 -35.85 -3.22 1.47
C MET A 1 -34.93 -2.40 0.57
N ARG A 2 -35.46 -1.89 -0.55
CA ARG A 2 -34.70 -1.26 -1.63
C ARG A 2 -34.76 0.26 -1.49
N PHE A 3 -33.62 0.93 -1.50
CA PHE A 3 -33.48 2.31 -1.96
C PHE A 3 -32.06 2.50 -2.50
N LEU A 4 -31.90 2.43 -3.82
CA LEU A 4 -30.72 2.94 -4.51
C LEU A 4 -31.21 4.03 -5.47
N CYS A 5 -30.82 5.27 -5.21
CA CYS A 5 -31.18 6.43 -6.02
C CYS A 5 -30.37 6.42 -7.33
N PHE A 6 -31.06 6.39 -8.47
CA PHE A 6 -30.48 6.64 -9.80
C PHE A 6 -30.75 8.08 -10.22
N LEU A 7 -29.69 8.84 -10.50
CA LEU A 7 -29.75 10.12 -11.19
C LEU A 7 -29.12 9.93 -12.57
N VAL A 8 -29.97 9.94 -13.60
CA VAL A 8 -29.60 9.96 -15.01
C VAL A 8 -29.73 11.39 -15.51
N GLY A 9 -28.63 11.96 -16.01
CA GLY A 9 -28.61 13.26 -16.69
C GLY A 9 -27.75 13.18 -17.95
N LEU A 10 -28.42 13.30 -19.10
CA LEU A 10 -27.88 13.18 -20.47
C LEU A 10 -27.13 14.43 -20.97
N ILE A 11 -26.15 14.15 -21.85
CA ILE A 11 -25.74 14.83 -23.10
C ILE A 11 -25.31 16.32 -23.05
N GLY A 12 -24.08 16.56 -23.53
CA GLY A 12 -23.65 17.80 -24.17
C GLY A 12 -22.50 17.53 -25.16
N LEU A 13 -22.78 17.72 -26.46
CA LEU A 13 -21.90 17.48 -27.61
C LEU A 13 -21.08 18.72 -28.00
N ALA A 14 -19.92 18.44 -28.61
CA ALA A 14 -19.19 19.21 -29.63
C ALA A 14 -18.36 20.45 -29.23
N GLY A 15 -17.09 20.42 -29.65
CA GLY A 15 -16.18 21.57 -29.72
C GLY A 15 -14.84 21.18 -30.33
N THR A 16 -14.74 21.15 -31.66
CA THR A 16 -13.47 21.04 -32.41
C THR A 16 -12.79 22.41 -32.46
N GLY A 17 -11.57 22.52 -31.94
CA GLY A 17 -10.70 23.69 -32.08
C GLY A 17 -9.33 23.29 -32.64
N ILE A 18 -9.07 23.71 -33.88
CA ILE A 18 -7.78 23.59 -34.56
C ILE A 18 -6.92 24.79 -34.13
N GLY A 19 -5.72 24.54 -33.62
CA GLY A 19 -4.72 25.57 -33.34
C GLY A 19 -3.32 24.96 -33.31
N ALA A 20 -2.47 25.37 -34.26
CA ALA A 20 -1.04 25.11 -34.31
C ALA A 20 -0.33 26.46 -34.56
N PRO A 21 1.00 26.52 -34.50
CA PRO A 21 1.86 26.33 -33.34
C PRO A 21 2.58 27.66 -33.00
N THR A 22 2.93 27.87 -31.73
CA THR A 22 3.85 28.96 -31.35
C THR A 22 5.12 28.36 -30.77
N GLU A 23 6.23 28.73 -31.42
CA GLU A 23 7.61 28.48 -31.03
C GLU A 23 7.84 28.81 -29.55
N SER A 24 8.50 27.89 -28.84
CA SER A 24 9.07 28.15 -27.53
C SER A 24 10.54 27.78 -27.56
N HIS A 25 11.34 28.80 -27.28
CA HIS A 25 12.79 28.84 -27.19
C HIS A 25 13.43 27.60 -26.54
N SER A 26 14.39 27.03 -27.26
CA SER A 26 15.37 26.08 -26.75
C SER A 26 16.27 26.76 -25.70
N VAL A 27 16.10 26.40 -24.43
CA VAL A 27 17.08 26.71 -23.38
C VAL A 27 18.12 25.59 -23.38
N ASN A 28 19.35 25.96 -23.71
CA ASN A 28 20.54 25.13 -23.56
C ASN A 28 20.77 24.86 -22.06
N VAL A 29 20.29 23.72 -21.57
CA VAL A 29 20.68 23.20 -20.25
C VAL A 29 21.99 22.46 -20.48
N ARG A 30 23.09 23.10 -20.09
CA ARG A 30 24.41 22.48 -20.01
C ARG A 30 24.34 21.26 -19.11
N ASP A 31 25.00 20.20 -19.55
CA ASP A 31 25.37 19.02 -18.78
C ASP A 31 25.81 19.42 -17.37
N LEU A 32 24.96 19.09 -16.39
CA LEU A 32 25.39 18.95 -15.02
C LEU A 32 25.77 17.49 -14.87
N ASP A 33 27.07 17.25 -14.96
CA ASP A 33 27.71 16.03 -14.49
C ASP A 33 27.12 15.68 -13.11
N ALA A 34 26.34 14.59 -13.09
CA ALA A 34 25.98 13.90 -11.88
C ALA A 34 27.28 13.30 -11.32
N GLN A 35 28.04 14.13 -10.59
CA GLN A 35 29.12 13.66 -9.74
C GLN A 35 28.50 12.69 -8.74
N GLY A 36 28.87 11.42 -8.89
CA GLY A 36 28.42 10.33 -8.06
C GLY A 36 28.61 10.69 -6.60
N ILE A 37 27.49 10.85 -5.90
CA ILE A 37 27.47 10.77 -4.46
C ILE A 37 27.77 9.31 -4.16
N ASP A 38 29.01 9.05 -3.76
CA ASP A 38 29.46 7.78 -3.22
C ASP A 38 28.77 7.60 -1.87
N VAL A 39 27.53 7.11 -1.93
CA VAL A 39 26.77 6.71 -0.75
C VAL A 39 27.57 5.57 -0.15
N HIS A 40 28.18 5.82 1.01
CA HIS A 40 28.83 4.79 1.83
C HIS A 40 27.94 3.56 1.89
N ASN A 41 28.25 2.59 1.02
CA ASN A 41 27.63 1.30 0.98
C ASN A 41 28.17 0.59 2.21
N ILE A 42 27.41 0.62 3.30
CA ILE A 42 27.66 -0.29 4.40
C ILE A 42 27.40 -1.67 3.78
N ASP A 43 28.48 -2.35 3.39
CA ASP A 43 28.49 -3.70 2.84
C ASP A 43 27.85 -4.62 3.88
N SER A 44 26.52 -4.69 3.81
CA SER A 44 25.69 -5.45 4.72
C SER A 44 25.62 -6.84 4.13
N ASN A 45 26.50 -7.72 4.60
CA ASN A 45 26.32 -9.16 4.41
C ASN A 45 24.87 -9.50 4.73
N GLY A 46 24.17 -10.12 3.79
CA GLY A 46 22.71 -10.25 3.78
C GLY A 46 22.15 -10.69 5.13
N ILE A 47 21.49 -9.78 5.82
CA ILE A 47 20.77 -10.07 7.06
C ILE A 47 19.47 -10.78 6.67
N SER A 48 19.15 -11.89 7.34
CA SER A 48 17.87 -12.57 7.16
C SER A 48 16.71 -11.65 7.58
N ALA A 49 15.56 -11.74 6.90
CA ALA A 49 14.37 -10.96 7.26
C ALA A 49 13.92 -11.19 8.72
N ASN A 50 14.22 -12.36 9.29
CA ASN A 50 13.88 -12.71 10.67
C ASN A 50 14.85 -12.13 11.72
N ASP A 51 16.05 -11.70 11.31
CA ASP A 51 17.12 -11.23 12.20
C ASP A 51 17.37 -9.71 12.07
N LEU A 52 16.38 -8.97 11.55
CA LEU A 52 16.50 -7.54 11.32
C LEU A 52 16.69 -6.77 12.65
N PRO A 53 17.76 -5.97 12.78
CA PRO A 53 17.99 -5.15 13.97
C PRO A 53 16.83 -4.21 14.27
N LEU A 54 16.42 -4.16 15.53
CA LEU A 54 15.43 -3.25 16.08
C LEU A 54 16.05 -2.30 17.12
N PRO A 55 15.52 -1.08 17.28
CA PRO A 55 14.48 -0.43 16.46
C PRO A 55 15.02 0.17 15.17
N ILE A 56 14.20 0.26 14.12
CA ILE A 56 14.59 0.94 12.87
C ILE A 56 14.61 2.46 13.12
N PRO A 57 15.71 3.18 12.78
CA PRO A 57 15.74 4.63 12.90
C PRO A 57 14.67 5.30 12.04
N VAL A 58 14.11 6.42 12.53
CA VAL A 58 13.09 7.19 11.80
C VAL A 58 13.59 7.55 10.39
N ALA A 59 12.69 7.45 9.40
CA ALA A 59 12.99 7.65 7.98
C ALA A 59 13.92 6.62 7.33
N ASN A 60 14.23 5.52 8.02
CA ASN A 60 14.87 4.36 7.43
C ASN A 60 13.86 3.24 7.15
N ILE A 61 14.22 2.39 6.18
CA ILE A 61 13.49 1.17 5.85
C ILE A 61 14.46 0.00 5.67
N TYR A 62 14.01 -1.22 5.96
CA TYR A 62 14.63 -2.42 5.42
C TYR A 62 13.94 -2.83 4.13
N VAL A 63 14.75 -3.20 3.14
CA VAL A 63 14.29 -3.83 1.91
C VAL A 63 14.94 -5.19 1.81
N CYS A 64 14.15 -6.24 1.62
CA CYS A 64 14.66 -7.60 1.46
C CYS A 64 14.26 -8.16 0.10
N ALA A 65 15.17 -8.90 -0.52
CA ALA A 65 14.88 -9.68 -1.71
C ALA A 65 14.61 -11.14 -1.34
N GLU A 66 13.83 -11.82 -2.17
CA GLU A 66 13.47 -13.23 -1.98
C GLU A 66 14.69 -14.16 -2.13
N GLN A 67 15.68 -13.75 -2.92
CA GLN A 67 16.91 -14.50 -3.07
C GLN A 67 17.71 -14.44 -1.76
N THR A 68 17.79 -15.60 -1.09
CA THR A 68 18.45 -15.78 0.21
C THR A 68 19.91 -15.30 0.24
N SER A 69 20.57 -15.17 -0.91
CA SER A 69 21.93 -14.65 -1.03
C SER A 69 22.04 -13.13 -0.86
N THR A 70 20.99 -12.38 -1.20
CA THR A 70 21.00 -10.90 -1.16
C THR A 70 20.63 -10.37 0.23
N GLY A 71 19.79 -11.11 0.96
CA GLY A 71 19.32 -10.72 2.29
C GLY A 71 18.55 -9.41 2.31
N CYS A 72 18.63 -8.69 3.43
CA CYS A 72 18.02 -7.38 3.63
C CYS A 72 19.05 -6.26 3.68
N LYS A 73 18.68 -5.09 3.15
CA LYS A 73 19.45 -3.85 3.22
C LYS A 73 18.67 -2.76 3.95
N LEU A 74 19.35 -2.07 4.87
CA LEU A 74 18.84 -0.84 5.47
C LEU A 74 19.08 0.32 4.50
N ILE A 75 18.02 1.05 4.16
CA ILE A 75 18.07 2.27 3.36
C ILE A 75 17.69 3.45 4.25
N ASN A 76 18.58 4.44 4.33
CA ASN A 76 18.31 5.72 4.99
C ASN A 76 17.81 6.73 3.97
N ALA A 77 16.50 6.86 3.83
CA ALA A 77 15.86 7.71 2.83
C ALA A 77 15.41 9.07 3.41
N HIS A 78 16.01 9.51 4.52
CA HIS A 78 15.57 10.71 5.22
C HIS A 78 15.75 11.99 4.39
N ASN A 79 14.63 12.54 3.93
CA ASN A 79 14.52 13.71 3.07
C ASN A 79 15.31 13.57 1.76
N LEU A 80 15.55 12.34 1.31
CA LEU A 80 16.30 12.03 0.10
C LEU A 80 15.52 11.02 -0.73
N CYS A 81 15.44 11.26 -2.04
CA CYS A 81 15.05 10.23 -2.98
C CYS A 81 16.21 9.26 -3.16
N LEU A 82 16.00 7.99 -2.86
CA LEU A 82 17.01 6.95 -3.04
C LEU A 82 16.46 5.78 -3.87
N PRO A 83 17.25 5.27 -4.82
CA PRO A 83 16.94 4.00 -5.45
C PRO A 83 17.14 2.84 -4.47
N PHE A 84 16.42 1.75 -4.66
CA PHE A 84 16.64 0.49 -3.94
C PHE A 84 17.99 -0.16 -4.30
N GLY A 85 18.57 0.21 -5.44
CA GLY A 85 19.77 -0.40 -6.01
C GLY A 85 19.45 -1.63 -6.84
N SER A 86 20.40 -2.09 -7.66
CA SER A 86 20.21 -3.18 -8.65
C SER A 86 19.82 -4.52 -8.04
N ASP A 87 20.16 -4.73 -6.77
CA ASP A 87 19.94 -6.00 -6.08
C ASP A 87 18.51 -6.12 -5.52
N PHE A 88 17.84 -4.98 -5.33
CA PHE A 88 16.53 -4.89 -4.69
C PHE A 88 15.45 -4.32 -5.61
N ALA A 89 15.78 -3.35 -6.47
CA ALA A 89 14.83 -2.78 -7.41
C ALA A 89 14.20 -3.89 -8.26
N TYR A 90 12.87 -3.94 -8.23
CA TYR A 90 12.03 -4.95 -8.89
C TYR A 90 12.20 -6.40 -8.42
N LYS A 91 12.88 -6.61 -7.29
CA LYS A 91 13.23 -7.93 -6.73
C LYS A 91 12.84 -8.06 -5.26
N SER A 92 12.51 -6.94 -4.62
CA SER A 92 12.09 -6.89 -3.23
C SER A 92 10.77 -7.60 -3.03
N ASN A 93 10.67 -8.44 -2.01
CA ASN A 93 9.41 -9.09 -1.62
C ASN A 93 8.94 -8.64 -0.24
N TYR A 94 9.79 -7.95 0.51
CA TYR A 94 9.52 -7.49 1.85
C TYR A 94 10.13 -6.11 2.07
N VAL A 95 9.35 -5.20 2.64
CA VAL A 95 9.80 -3.89 3.12
C VAL A 95 9.31 -3.70 4.54
N ARG A 96 10.20 -3.25 5.41
CA ARG A 96 9.85 -2.85 6.78
C ARG A 96 10.21 -1.40 7.01
N GLN A 97 9.24 -0.58 7.37
CA GLN A 97 9.37 0.86 7.56
C GLN A 97 9.40 1.20 9.04
N ALA A 98 10.33 2.08 9.43
CA ALA A 98 10.40 2.60 10.78
C ALA A 98 9.07 3.21 11.23
N LYS A 99 8.75 3.11 12.52
CA LYS A 99 7.57 3.75 13.14
C LYS A 99 7.62 5.28 13.00
N GLY A 100 6.45 5.93 12.98
CA GLY A 100 6.31 7.40 12.91
C GLY A 100 6.93 8.06 11.66
N THR A 101 7.11 7.30 10.59
CA THR A 101 7.78 7.73 9.36
C THR A 101 6.74 7.87 8.26
N TYR A 102 6.83 8.91 7.45
CA TYR A 102 6.12 9.00 6.18
C TYR A 102 7.06 8.58 5.06
N CYS A 103 6.66 7.63 4.22
CA CYS A 103 7.42 7.23 3.04
C CYS A 103 6.57 7.29 1.78
N VAL A 104 7.21 7.59 0.66
CA VAL A 104 6.67 7.52 -0.69
C VAL A 104 7.48 6.48 -1.45
N TYR A 105 6.78 5.50 -2.00
CA TYR A 105 7.36 4.39 -2.73
C TYR A 105 7.09 4.56 -4.22
N TYR A 106 8.10 4.29 -5.04
CA TYR A 106 8.06 4.57 -6.47
C TYR A 106 8.36 3.32 -7.30
N THR A 107 7.69 3.21 -8.45
CA THR A 107 7.94 2.16 -9.44
C THR A 107 9.16 2.45 -10.31
N LYS A 108 9.77 3.64 -10.19
CA LYS A 108 11.04 3.99 -10.84
C LYS A 108 12.04 4.55 -9.84
N THR A 109 13.32 4.48 -10.18
CA THR A 109 14.43 4.92 -9.33
C THR A 109 14.50 6.44 -9.13
N GLY A 110 13.79 7.24 -9.93
CA GLY A 110 13.93 8.70 -9.98
C GLY A 110 12.98 9.52 -9.08
N CYS A 111 12.17 8.87 -8.24
CA CYS A 111 11.16 9.49 -7.36
C CYS A 111 10.33 10.62 -8.02
N MET A 112 9.98 10.47 -9.29
CA MET A 112 9.14 11.44 -9.97
C MET A 112 7.69 11.24 -9.51
N ASP A 113 6.93 12.34 -9.36
CA ASP A 113 5.54 12.27 -8.87
C ASP A 113 4.63 11.35 -9.69
N GLY A 114 4.90 11.22 -11.01
CA GLY A 114 4.16 10.33 -11.90
C GLY A 114 4.47 8.84 -11.74
N ASP A 115 5.51 8.49 -10.98
CA ASP A 115 5.94 7.10 -10.73
C ASP A 115 5.63 6.64 -9.30
N VAL A 116 4.86 7.43 -8.54
CA VAL A 116 4.46 7.06 -7.18
C VAL A 116 3.57 5.84 -7.23
N TYR A 117 4.01 4.77 -6.57
CA TYR A 117 3.23 3.56 -6.38
C TYR A 117 2.25 3.73 -5.22
N PHE A 118 2.76 4.02 -4.02
CA PHE A 118 1.93 4.40 -2.86
C PHE A 118 2.69 5.29 -1.89
N ARG A 119 1.95 5.91 -0.97
CA ARG A 119 2.49 6.68 0.16
C ARG A 119 2.06 5.98 1.45
N TYR A 120 2.86 6.05 2.51
CA TYR A 120 2.47 5.43 3.77
C TYR A 120 3.09 6.12 4.97
N THR A 121 2.25 6.51 5.93
CA THR A 121 2.68 6.99 7.24
C THR A 121 2.53 5.87 8.26
N SER A 122 3.64 5.38 8.80
CA SER A 122 3.62 4.41 9.88
C SER A 122 3.19 5.03 11.21
N PHE A 123 2.55 4.23 12.06
CA PHE A 123 2.11 4.67 13.38
C PHE A 123 3.30 5.09 14.24
N PRO A 124 3.15 6.07 15.15
CA PRO A 124 4.23 6.48 16.05
C PRO A 124 4.81 5.34 16.91
N LYS A 125 4.02 4.29 17.15
CA LYS A 125 4.36 3.17 18.04
C LYS A 125 4.62 1.85 17.33
N LEU A 126 4.27 1.74 16.04
CA LEU A 126 4.37 0.49 15.29
C LEU A 126 5.11 0.73 13.98
N GLU A 127 6.07 -0.15 13.71
CA GLU A 127 6.67 -0.26 12.40
C GLU A 127 5.65 -0.84 11.42
N ALA A 128 5.83 -0.54 10.15
CA ALA A 128 4.98 -1.07 9.10
C ALA A 128 5.72 -2.11 8.28
N GLU A 129 5.01 -3.16 7.88
CA GLU A 129 5.55 -4.26 7.10
C GLU A 129 4.70 -4.39 5.85
N PHE A 130 5.38 -4.41 4.70
CA PHE A 130 4.79 -4.60 3.40
C PHE A 130 5.40 -5.86 2.81
N THR A 131 4.55 -6.80 2.42
CA THR A 131 4.94 -8.00 1.72
C THR A 131 4.19 -8.07 0.40
N GLY A 132 4.75 -8.79 -0.55
CA GLY A 132 4.01 -9.18 -1.75
C GLY A 132 4.41 -8.60 -3.08
N TRP A 133 3.56 -8.85 -4.08
CA TRP A 133 3.85 -8.53 -5.48
C TRP A 133 3.98 -7.03 -5.70
N GLY A 134 3.19 -6.22 -4.97
CA GLY A 134 3.34 -4.76 -5.01
C GLY A 134 4.75 -4.30 -4.61
N VAL A 135 5.39 -5.01 -3.67
CA VAL A 135 6.78 -4.72 -3.25
C VAL A 135 7.78 -5.04 -4.37
N LYS A 136 7.50 -6.05 -5.20
CA LYS A 136 8.32 -6.43 -6.37
C LYS A 136 8.27 -5.41 -7.50
N THR A 137 7.39 -4.41 -7.44
CA THR A 137 7.36 -3.32 -8.44
C THR A 137 8.20 -2.10 -8.01
N LEU A 138 8.68 -2.08 -6.77
CA LEU A 138 9.35 -0.94 -6.18
C LEU A 138 10.80 -0.81 -6.66
N ALA A 139 11.21 0.42 -6.92
CA ALA A 139 12.55 0.76 -7.36
C ALA A 139 13.16 1.97 -6.66
N GLY A 140 12.33 2.82 -6.04
CA GLY A 140 12.77 4.01 -5.34
C GLY A 140 11.93 4.32 -4.12
N ILE A 141 12.50 5.13 -3.23
CA ILE A 141 11.83 5.61 -2.03
C ILE A 141 12.28 7.00 -1.64
N PHE A 142 11.36 7.73 -1.02
CA PHE A 142 11.63 8.93 -0.26
C PHE A 142 10.97 8.77 1.10
N CYS A 143 11.64 9.12 2.19
CA CYS A 143 11.02 9.13 3.52
C CYS A 143 11.25 10.46 4.25
N ALA A 144 10.28 10.87 5.06
CA ALA A 144 10.39 11.99 5.97
C ALA A 144 10.03 11.54 7.39
N GLY A 145 10.84 11.95 8.37
CA GLY A 145 10.53 11.73 9.77
C GLY A 145 9.47 12.73 10.24
N THR A 146 8.42 12.27 10.90
CA THR A 146 7.42 13.19 11.48
C THR A 146 7.87 13.80 12.83
N GLY A 147 9.04 13.41 13.33
CA GLY A 147 9.62 13.95 14.57
C GLY A 147 8.86 13.61 15.86
N GLN A 148 7.71 12.93 15.78
CA GLN A 148 6.92 12.51 16.95
C GLN A 148 7.31 11.11 17.41
N THR A 149 8.49 10.94 17.99
CA THR A 149 8.69 9.87 18.97
C THR A 149 8.07 10.35 20.27
N LEU A 150 6.80 10.00 20.52
CA LEU A 150 6.25 10.07 21.88
C LEU A 150 6.94 8.96 22.69
N ASP A 151 8.16 9.24 23.14
CA ASP A 151 8.87 8.44 24.12
C ASP A 151 8.14 8.59 25.45
N VAL A 152 7.09 7.78 25.62
CA VAL A 152 6.51 7.53 26.94
C VAL A 152 7.43 6.52 27.62
N PRO A 153 8.09 6.87 28.74
CA PRO A 153 8.82 5.90 29.54
C PRO A 153 7.78 4.92 30.10
N GLY A 154 7.81 3.67 29.66
CA GLY A 154 6.85 2.65 30.04
C GLY A 154 7.59 1.38 30.42
N ASP A 155 7.56 1.10 31.72
CA ASP A 155 8.26 0.03 32.41
C ASP A 155 8.10 -1.36 31.79
N GLU A 156 9.12 -2.18 32.06
CA GLU A 156 9.22 -3.60 31.80
C GLU A 156 7.92 -4.35 32.15
N ALA A 157 7.25 -4.87 31.13
CA ALA A 157 6.28 -5.94 31.29
C ALA A 157 6.74 -7.13 30.46
N HIS A 158 7.31 -8.12 31.14
CA HIS A 158 7.55 -9.46 30.65
C HIS A 158 6.28 -10.02 30.00
N ALA A 159 6.31 -10.29 28.70
CA ALA A 159 5.27 -11.06 28.02
C ALA A 159 5.83 -12.42 27.59
N VAL A 160 5.27 -13.43 28.23
CA VAL A 160 5.45 -14.86 27.99
C VAL A 160 5.07 -15.18 26.54
N ALA A 161 5.94 -15.90 25.84
CA ALA A 161 5.67 -16.44 24.52
C ALA A 161 4.49 -17.43 24.59
N SER A 162 3.37 -17.08 23.94
CA SER A 162 2.31 -18.05 23.61
C SER A 162 2.37 -18.35 22.12
N ARG A 163 2.74 -19.59 21.80
CA ARG A 163 2.55 -20.18 20.48
C ARG A 163 1.05 -20.41 20.30
N ASP A 164 0.42 -19.68 19.40
CA ASP A 164 -0.86 -20.10 18.84
C ASP A 164 -0.85 -19.84 17.33
N THR A 165 -0.61 -20.92 16.58
CA THR A 165 -0.94 -21.02 15.16
C THR A 165 -2.46 -21.07 15.04
N GLY A 166 -3.10 -19.91 15.04
CA GLY A 166 -4.54 -19.78 14.81
C GLY A 166 -4.88 -20.05 13.34
N LEU A 167 -5.21 -21.30 13.03
CA LEU A 167 -5.89 -21.67 11.79
C LEU A 167 -7.28 -21.01 11.77
N LEU A 168 -7.52 -20.16 10.77
CA LEU A 168 -8.83 -19.55 10.51
C LEU A 168 -9.82 -20.65 10.09
N SER A 169 -10.78 -21.00 10.95
CA SER A 169 -11.96 -21.77 10.54
C SER A 169 -13.08 -20.81 10.14
N VAL A 170 -13.30 -20.68 8.83
CA VAL A 170 -14.44 -19.95 8.27
C VAL A 170 -15.55 -20.96 8.03
N SER A 171 -16.58 -20.96 8.87
CA SER A 171 -17.84 -21.63 8.55
C SER A 171 -18.63 -20.76 7.61
N ALA A 172 -18.63 -21.13 6.32
CA ALA A 172 -19.48 -20.54 5.30
C ALA A 172 -20.96 -20.74 5.68
N SER A 173 -21.65 -19.65 5.94
CA SER A 173 -23.12 -19.61 6.02
C SER A 173 -23.60 -18.71 4.88
N ASP A 174 -24.68 -19.12 4.22
CA ASP A 174 -25.22 -18.58 2.95
C ASP A 174 -25.74 -17.11 3.01
N SER A 175 -25.15 -16.25 3.85
CA SER A 175 -25.40 -14.82 3.87
C SER A 175 -24.31 -14.07 3.11
N GLU A 176 -24.71 -13.32 2.08
CA GLU A 176 -23.89 -12.56 1.13
C GLU A 176 -22.92 -11.52 1.75
N GLU A 177 -23.03 -11.25 3.05
CA GLU A 177 -22.08 -10.44 3.82
C GLU A 177 -21.91 -11.12 5.19
N ALA A 178 -20.77 -11.77 5.41
CA ALA A 178 -20.45 -12.31 6.72
C ALA A 178 -19.89 -11.18 7.59
N LYS A 179 -20.70 -10.68 8.51
CA LYS A 179 -20.22 -9.77 9.56
C LYS A 179 -19.31 -10.58 10.50
N LEU A 180 -18.02 -10.26 10.45
CA LEU A 180 -17.02 -10.99 11.23
C LEU A 180 -17.02 -10.43 12.66
N ASP A 181 -17.85 -11.02 13.51
CA ASP A 181 -17.94 -10.64 14.92
C ASP A 181 -16.61 -11.00 15.61
N SER A 182 -15.95 -9.99 16.14
CA SER A 182 -14.75 -10.10 16.98
C SER A 182 -13.53 -10.72 16.28
N VAL A 183 -12.96 -10.01 15.30
CA VAL A 183 -11.53 -10.20 15.02
C VAL A 183 -10.74 -9.27 15.91
N ASP A 184 -9.91 -9.86 16.78
CA ASP A 184 -9.00 -9.10 17.65
C ASP A 184 -8.24 -8.04 16.85
N ALA A 185 -8.41 -6.79 17.30
CA ALA A 185 -7.92 -5.56 16.68
C ALA A 185 -6.41 -5.35 16.85
N LEU A 186 -5.65 -6.41 17.13
CA LEU A 186 -4.20 -6.35 17.29
C LEU A 186 -3.57 -6.22 15.90
N GLY A 187 -3.17 -5.00 15.56
CA GLY A 187 -2.39 -4.69 14.36
C GLY A 187 -3.20 -4.36 13.10
N LYS A 188 -4.49 -4.03 13.21
CA LYS A 188 -5.35 -3.66 12.07
C LYS A 188 -5.62 -2.16 12.04
N VAL A 189 -5.36 -1.54 10.91
CA VAL A 189 -5.35 -0.09 10.72
C VAL A 189 -6.57 0.32 9.89
N PRO A 190 -7.23 1.46 10.20
CA PRO A 190 -8.22 2.07 9.31
C PRO A 190 -7.76 2.12 7.86
N GLY A 191 -8.62 1.68 6.94
CA GLY A 191 -8.33 1.64 5.51
C GLY A 191 -7.47 0.46 5.07
N ASP A 192 -7.11 -0.45 5.98
CA ASP A 192 -6.55 -1.73 5.57
C ASP A 192 -7.61 -2.55 4.84
N THR A 193 -7.22 -3.12 3.70
CA THR A 193 -7.99 -4.11 2.96
C THR A 193 -7.07 -5.27 2.58
N THR A 194 -7.62 -6.48 2.62
CA THR A 194 -6.98 -7.68 2.08
C THR A 194 -7.76 -8.09 0.85
N ILE A 195 -7.09 -8.21 -0.29
CA ILE A 195 -7.68 -8.70 -1.53
C ILE A 195 -7.28 -10.16 -1.78
N CYS A 196 -8.17 -10.93 -2.40
CA CYS A 196 -7.94 -12.33 -2.68
C CYS A 196 -8.38 -12.62 -4.13
N HIS A 197 -7.51 -13.25 -4.91
CA HIS A 197 -7.79 -13.53 -6.33
C HIS A 197 -8.71 -14.73 -6.53
N GLY A 198 -8.90 -15.56 -5.51
CA GLY A 198 -9.90 -16.61 -5.52
C GLY A 198 -11.11 -16.29 -4.66
N LEU A 199 -12.19 -17.03 -4.90
CA LEU A 199 -13.40 -16.99 -4.09
C LEU A 199 -13.13 -17.51 -2.67
N ASN A 200 -13.98 -17.14 -1.71
CA ASN A 200 -13.94 -17.61 -0.33
C ASN A 200 -12.57 -17.39 0.35
N PHE A 201 -11.95 -16.24 0.09
CA PHE A 201 -10.66 -15.85 0.68
C PHE A 201 -9.53 -16.84 0.35
N THR A 202 -9.52 -17.34 -0.88
CA THR A 202 -8.42 -18.15 -1.41
C THR A 202 -7.45 -17.26 -2.19
N TYR A 203 -6.16 -17.60 -2.16
CA TYR A 203 -5.10 -16.82 -2.82
C TYR A 203 -5.03 -15.35 -2.35
N CYS A 204 -5.02 -15.15 -1.03
CA CYS A 204 -4.88 -13.82 -0.39
C CYS A 204 -3.45 -13.46 0.01
N ASN A 205 -2.47 -14.32 -0.31
CA ASN A 205 -1.10 -14.11 0.13
C ASN A 205 -0.64 -12.73 -0.35
N ASP A 206 -0.02 -11.95 0.53
CA ASP A 206 0.75 -10.78 0.11
C ASP A 206 -0.08 -9.62 -0.49
N ASN A 207 -1.36 -9.57 -0.12
CA ASN A 207 -2.38 -8.71 -0.73
C ASN A 207 -3.07 -7.74 0.25
N ARG A 208 -2.41 -7.46 1.38
CA ARG A 208 -2.89 -6.46 2.34
C ARG A 208 -2.37 -5.09 1.92
N ILE A 209 -3.29 -4.15 1.71
CA ILE A 209 -2.99 -2.77 1.36
C ILE A 209 -3.67 -1.82 2.34
N ASN A 210 -3.12 -0.61 2.51
CA ASN A 210 -3.78 0.45 3.24
C ASN A 210 -4.13 1.61 2.30
N ALA A 211 -5.41 1.91 2.19
CA ALA A 211 -5.93 2.94 1.29
C ALA A 211 -6.49 4.16 2.03
N ILE A 212 -6.14 4.38 3.30
CA ILE A 212 -6.65 5.53 4.05
C ILE A 212 -6.13 6.85 3.47
N GLN A 213 -7.04 7.77 3.18
CA GLN A 213 -6.78 9.11 2.63
C GLN A 213 -6.02 9.13 1.29
N GLN A 214 -5.91 7.99 0.60
CA GLN A 214 -5.15 7.89 -0.64
C GLN A 214 -5.74 6.84 -1.58
N CYS A 215 -5.43 6.98 -2.87
CA CYS A 215 -5.72 5.92 -3.81
C CYS A 215 -4.67 4.84 -3.74
N ALA A 216 -5.09 3.59 -3.52
CA ALA A 216 -4.27 2.41 -3.67
C ALA A 216 -4.70 1.65 -4.92
N ASN A 217 -3.76 1.39 -5.82
CA ASN A 217 -3.99 0.59 -7.02
C ASN A 217 -3.68 -0.89 -6.74
N PHE A 218 -4.41 -1.78 -7.40
CA PHE A 218 -4.14 -3.21 -7.46
C PHE A 218 -3.36 -3.52 -8.74
N ASP A 219 -2.44 -4.48 -8.72
CA ASP A 219 -1.63 -4.75 -9.92
C ASP A 219 -2.51 -5.22 -11.10
N SER A 220 -2.14 -4.78 -12.31
CA SER A 220 -2.85 -4.99 -13.57
C SER A 220 -2.66 -6.40 -14.16
N ILE A 221 -1.66 -7.15 -13.67
CA ILE A 221 -1.04 -8.17 -14.49
C ILE A 221 -1.91 -9.44 -14.60
N ASP A 222 -2.69 -9.82 -13.59
CA ASP A 222 -3.61 -10.95 -13.74
C ASP A 222 -4.75 -10.92 -12.73
N ILE A 223 -5.85 -10.24 -13.09
CA ILE A 223 -7.18 -10.47 -12.49
C ILE A 223 -7.38 -9.73 -11.14
N GLY A 224 -8.32 -8.77 -11.09
CA GLY A 224 -8.69 -8.08 -9.84
C GLY A 224 -9.23 -9.03 -8.74
N PRO A 225 -9.66 -8.54 -7.57
CA PRO A 225 -10.13 -9.42 -6.51
C PRO A 225 -11.38 -10.22 -6.91
N ALA A 226 -11.44 -11.47 -6.47
CA ALA A 226 -12.65 -12.30 -6.46
C ALA A 226 -13.31 -12.34 -5.08
N SER A 227 -12.53 -12.14 -4.02
CA SER A 227 -13.02 -11.90 -2.66
C SER A 227 -12.15 -10.85 -1.95
N LEU A 228 -12.69 -10.21 -0.92
CA LEU A 228 -11.96 -9.18 -0.16
C LEU A 228 -12.39 -9.11 1.30
N ILE A 229 -11.50 -8.55 2.12
CA ILE A 229 -11.76 -8.21 3.52
C ILE A 229 -11.40 -6.74 3.72
N GLN A 230 -12.35 -5.92 4.14
CA GLN A 230 -12.13 -4.54 4.57
C GLN A 230 -12.16 -4.48 6.09
N TYR A 231 -11.07 -4.02 6.71
CA TYR A 231 -10.96 -4.01 8.16
C TYR A 231 -11.68 -2.81 8.79
N PRO A 232 -11.98 -2.85 10.11
CA PRO A 232 -12.77 -1.83 10.76
C PRO A 232 -12.14 -0.42 10.70
N GLY A 233 -12.98 0.61 10.77
CA GLY A 233 -12.57 2.00 11.00
C GLY A 233 -12.42 2.86 9.74
N ALA A 234 -12.94 2.42 8.60
CA ALA A 234 -12.93 3.24 7.38
C ALA A 234 -14.17 3.04 6.50
N TYR A 235 -14.43 4.04 5.67
CA TYR A 235 -15.35 3.99 4.55
C TYR A 235 -14.56 3.97 3.26
N CYS A 236 -14.68 2.94 2.43
CA CYS A 236 -13.85 2.80 1.23
C CYS A 236 -14.67 2.78 -0.06
N LYS A 237 -14.25 3.58 -1.03
CA LYS A 237 -14.74 3.59 -2.40
C LYS A 237 -13.86 2.67 -3.26
N TRP A 238 -14.47 1.84 -4.08
CA TRP A 238 -13.83 0.85 -4.94
C TRP A 238 -14.10 1.18 -6.41
N TYR A 239 -13.07 1.11 -7.25
CA TYR A 239 -13.10 1.63 -8.61
C TYR A 239 -12.69 0.59 -9.64
N SER A 240 -13.28 0.69 -10.84
CA SER A 240 -13.02 -0.21 -11.97
C SER A 240 -11.85 0.19 -12.85
N ASP A 241 -11.08 1.18 -12.42
CA ASP A 241 -9.88 1.66 -13.11
C ASP A 241 -8.85 2.10 -12.08
N PHE A 242 -7.63 2.34 -12.54
CA PHE A 242 -6.54 2.86 -11.74
C PHE A 242 -6.78 4.31 -11.34
N GLY A 243 -6.23 4.71 -10.20
CA GLY A 243 -6.17 6.12 -9.78
C GLY A 243 -7.42 6.68 -9.12
N CYS A 244 -8.39 5.83 -8.73
CA CYS A 244 -9.56 6.21 -7.94
C CYS A 244 -10.35 7.38 -8.53
N ASN A 245 -10.61 7.29 -9.83
CA ASN A 245 -11.41 8.26 -10.56
C ASN A 245 -12.90 8.06 -10.26
N ASP A 246 -13.60 9.07 -9.73
CA ASP A 246 -15.03 8.96 -9.40
C ASP A 246 -15.92 8.54 -10.60
N LYS A 247 -15.46 8.74 -11.84
CA LYS A 247 -16.17 8.24 -13.04
C LYS A 247 -16.16 6.71 -13.18
N THR A 248 -15.23 6.04 -12.52
CA THR A 248 -15.07 4.58 -12.51
C THR A 248 -15.43 3.99 -11.14
N LEU A 249 -16.10 4.76 -10.28
CA LEU A 249 -16.62 4.28 -9.00
C LEU A 249 -17.62 3.15 -9.25
N VAL A 250 -17.35 1.99 -8.67
CA VAL A 250 -18.24 0.83 -8.74
C VAL A 250 -19.14 0.77 -7.51
N GLY A 251 -18.57 1.03 -6.34
CA GLY A 251 -19.30 0.97 -5.09
C GLY A 251 -18.48 1.46 -3.92
N ALA A 252 -19.12 1.46 -2.75
CA ALA A 252 -18.48 1.80 -1.50
C ALA A 252 -18.89 0.84 -0.41
N ILE A 253 -17.94 0.53 0.47
CA ILE A 253 -18.10 -0.38 1.60
C ILE A 253 -17.85 0.42 2.87
N ASP A 254 -18.82 0.40 3.77
CA ASP A 254 -18.69 0.98 5.10
C ASP A 254 -18.25 -0.10 6.08
N SER A 255 -17.00 -0.01 6.54
CA SER A 255 -16.47 -0.86 7.62
C SER A 255 -16.18 -0.06 8.88
N MET A 256 -16.78 1.12 9.07
CA MET A 256 -16.45 2.01 10.20
C MET A 256 -16.55 1.32 11.56
N HIS A 257 -17.53 0.43 11.73
CA HIS A 257 -17.81 -0.23 13.02
C HIS A 257 -17.43 -1.71 13.08
N SER A 258 -17.25 -2.37 11.94
CA SER A 258 -16.94 -3.79 11.87
C SER A 258 -16.26 -4.14 10.56
N ALA A 259 -15.47 -5.20 10.55
CA ALA A 259 -14.87 -5.71 9.33
C ALA A 259 -15.97 -6.19 8.39
N VAL A 260 -15.78 -5.95 7.10
CA VAL A 260 -16.66 -6.46 6.04
C VAL A 260 -15.85 -7.47 5.24
N ALA A 261 -16.34 -8.70 5.17
CA ALA A 261 -15.71 -9.77 4.40
C ALA A 261 -16.68 -10.22 3.31
N ILE A 262 -16.26 -10.06 2.05
CA ILE A 262 -17.04 -10.45 0.87
C ILE A 262 -16.36 -11.64 0.24
N ALA A 263 -16.95 -12.83 0.42
CA ALA A 263 -16.40 -14.09 -0.04
C ALA A 263 -16.56 -14.31 -1.56
N ASP A 264 -17.48 -13.59 -2.20
CA ASP A 264 -17.74 -13.66 -3.64
C ASP A 264 -18.22 -12.29 -4.13
N LEU A 265 -17.40 -11.63 -4.95
CA LEU A 265 -17.72 -10.33 -5.55
C LEU A 265 -18.68 -10.43 -6.73
N ARG A 266 -19.06 -11.64 -7.15
CA ARG A 266 -20.04 -11.93 -8.19
C ARG A 266 -19.74 -11.23 -9.50
N GLU A 267 -20.63 -10.37 -9.97
CA GLU A 267 -20.45 -9.58 -11.18
C GLU A 267 -19.22 -8.67 -11.09
N TYR A 268 -18.85 -8.23 -9.88
CA TYR A 268 -17.66 -7.39 -9.65
C TYR A 268 -16.36 -8.18 -9.48
N THR A 269 -16.42 -9.51 -9.61
CA THR A 269 -15.24 -10.37 -9.62
C THR A 269 -14.28 -9.86 -10.69
N ASN A 270 -13.06 -9.54 -10.27
CA ASN A 270 -11.97 -9.08 -11.11
C ASN A 270 -12.18 -7.69 -11.72
N GLN A 271 -13.17 -6.92 -11.22
CA GLN A 271 -13.47 -5.59 -11.73
C GLN A 271 -12.84 -4.47 -10.93
N PHE A 272 -12.37 -4.69 -9.70
CA PHE A 272 -11.74 -3.62 -8.93
C PHE A 272 -10.25 -3.50 -9.25
N PHE A 273 -9.81 -2.28 -9.55
CA PHE A 273 -8.42 -1.93 -9.87
C PHE A 273 -7.83 -0.89 -8.91
N SER A 274 -8.67 -0.17 -8.17
CA SER A 274 -8.18 0.70 -7.11
C SER A 274 -9.22 0.90 -6.00
N VAL A 275 -8.76 1.36 -4.85
CA VAL A 275 -9.58 1.67 -3.68
C VAL A 275 -9.06 2.93 -2.99
N LYS A 276 -9.98 3.73 -2.46
CA LYS A 276 -9.68 4.88 -1.60
C LYS A 276 -10.57 4.84 -0.37
N CYS A 277 -9.97 4.87 0.80
CA CYS A 277 -10.64 4.83 2.09
C CYS A 277 -10.58 6.17 2.81
N GLU A 278 -11.57 6.48 3.62
CA GLU A 278 -11.62 7.65 4.50
C GLU A 278 -12.06 7.29 5.91
N ALA A 279 -11.65 8.09 6.89
CA ALA A 279 -11.98 7.88 8.30
C ALA A 279 -13.43 8.27 8.65
N HIS A 280 -14.16 8.86 7.70
CA HIS A 280 -15.55 9.28 7.83
C HIS A 280 -16.29 8.98 6.52
N ALA A 281 -17.59 8.71 6.61
CA ALA A 281 -18.44 8.62 5.42
C ALA A 281 -18.60 10.01 4.77
N TRP A 282 -18.64 10.03 3.43
CA TRP A 282 -18.75 11.24 2.61
C TRP A 282 -20.19 11.78 2.55
#